data_AF-A0A0F8Y5G9-F1
#
_entry.id   AF-A0A0F8Y5G9-F1
#
_cell.length_a   1.000
_cell.length_b   1.000
_cell.length_c   1.000
_cell.angle_alpha   90.00
_cell.angle_beta   90.00
_cell.angle_gamma   90.00
#
_symmetry.space_group_name_H-M   'P 1'
#
loop_
_entity.id
_entity.type
_entity.pdbx_description
1 polymer ?
#
loop_
_entity_poly.entity_id
_entity_poly.type
_entity_poly.pdbx_seq_one_letter_code
_entity_poly.pdbx_strand_id
1 'polypeptide(L)' 'MKHRDRVTLALNHQEPDRCPMQISFTPEFALRLRQDIGGIDSSQHNPHGAGNTYELERALDEDLLLTSAG' A
#
# COMPACT_ATOMS: atom_id res chain seq x y z
N MET A 1 13.04 6.87 -7.31
CA MET A 1 11.98 7.35 -8.23
C MET A 1 10.69 7.57 -7.45
N LYS A 2 9.75 8.45 -7.88
CA LYS A 2 8.42 8.52 -7.23
C LYS A 2 7.61 7.27 -7.60
N HIS A 3 6.75 6.79 -6.70
CA HIS A 3 5.89 5.61 -6.90
C HIS A 3 5.11 5.68 -8.22
N ARG A 4 4.46 6.81 -8.48
CA ARG A 4 3.71 7.03 -9.73
C ARG A 4 4.57 6.87 -10.98
N ASP A 5 5.77 7.46 -10.96
CA ASP A 5 6.66 7.45 -12.13
C ASP A 5 7.14 6.02 -12.41
N ARG A 6 7.39 5.24 -11.34
CA ARG A 6 7.74 3.82 -11.40
C ARG A 6 6.66 2.99 -12.08
N VAL A 7 5.41 3.18 -11.67
CA VAL A 7 4.25 2.50 -12.28
C VAL A 7 4.11 2.90 -13.74
N THR A 8 4.23 4.19 -14.06
CA THR A 8 4.13 4.67 -15.45
C THR A 8 5.22 4.08 -16.35
N LEU A 9 6.48 3.99 -15.91
CA LEU A 9 7.54 3.37 -16.70
C LEU A 9 7.26 1.89 -16.96
N ALA A 10 6.88 1.14 -15.92
CA ALA A 10 6.59 -0.29 -16.03
C ALA A 10 5.43 -0.56 -17.01
N LEU A 11 4.35 0.23 -16.95
CA LEU A 11 3.22 0.12 -17.88
C LEU A 11 3.59 0.45 -19.33
N ASN A 12 4.64 1.25 -19.54
CA ASN A 12 5.18 1.58 -20.86
C ASN A 12 6.29 0.62 -21.32
N HIS A 13 6.47 -0.53 -20.65
CA HIS A 13 7.51 -1.51 -20.93
C HIS A 13 8.95 -0.93 -20.86
N GLN A 14 9.14 0.09 -20.04
CA GLN A 14 10.46 0.67 -19.74
C GLN A 14 10.94 0.14 -18.39
N GLU A 15 12.26 0.01 -18.22
CA GLU A 15 12.86 -0.49 -16.97
C GLU A 15 12.76 0.57 -15.85
N PRO A 16 12.03 0.30 -14.75
CA PRO A 16 12.00 1.15 -13.57
C PRO A 16 13.20 0.88 -12.62
N ASP A 17 13.35 1.69 -11.56
CA ASP A 17 14.37 1.47 -10.52
C ASP A 17 14.13 0.21 -9.66
N ARG A 18 12.88 -0.29 -9.61
CA ARG A 18 12.48 -1.62 -9.14
C ARG A 18 11.10 -1.98 -9.71
N CYS A 19 10.73 -3.27 -9.65
CA CYS A 19 9.37 -3.68 -9.98
C CYS A 19 8.34 -2.93 -9.09
N PRO A 20 7.27 -2.32 -9.66
CA PRO A 20 6.19 -1.77 -8.86
C PRO A 20 5.54 -2.85 -7.99
N MET A 21 5.22 -2.48 -6.74
CA MET A 21 4.69 -3.39 -5.74
C MET A 21 3.29 -2.93 -5.30
N GLN A 22 2.35 -3.87 -5.27
CA GLN A 22 1.05 -3.75 -4.62
C GLN A 22 0.78 -5.06 -3.89
N ILE A 23 0.45 -4.98 -2.62
CA ILE A 23 0.20 -6.14 -1.77
C ILE A 23 -1.15 -5.94 -1.07
N SER A 24 -1.88 -7.04 -0.89
CA SER A 24 -3.06 -7.07 -0.04
C SER A 24 -2.85 -8.08 1.07
N PHE A 25 -3.55 -7.86 2.18
CA PHE A 25 -3.40 -8.65 3.40
C PHE A 25 -4.76 -9.18 3.83
N THR A 26 -4.77 -10.39 4.40
CA THR A 26 -5.92 -10.78 5.20
C THR A 26 -5.97 -9.92 6.47
N PRO A 27 -7.15 -9.70 7.07
CA PRO A 27 -7.28 -8.87 8.27
C PRO A 27 -6.36 -9.31 9.42
N GLU A 28 -6.21 -10.63 9.62
CA GLU A 28 -5.39 -11.20 10.70
C GLU A 28 -3.90 -10.93 10.48
N PHE A 29 -3.44 -11.02 9.24
CA PHE A 29 -2.05 -10.74 8.89
C PHE A 29 -1.76 -9.24 8.99
N ALA A 30 -2.65 -8.39 8.50
CA ALA A 30 -2.52 -6.94 8.63
C ALA A 30 -2.43 -6.50 10.09
N LEU A 31 -3.19 -7.15 11.00
CA LEU A 31 -3.11 -6.87 12.43
C LEU A 31 -1.72 -7.19 13.01
N ARG A 32 -1.18 -8.37 12.71
CA ARG A 32 0.15 -8.78 13.18
C ARG A 32 1.25 -7.91 12.58
N LEU A 33 1.17 -7.62 11.28
CA LEU A 33 2.18 -6.82 10.59
C LEU A 33 2.26 -5.39 11.16
N ARG A 34 1.12 -4.78 11.55
CA ARG A 34 1.12 -3.48 12.24
C ARG A 34 1.86 -3.53 13.59
N GLN A 35 1.69 -4.62 14.34
CA GLN A 35 2.39 -4.83 15.61
C GLN A 35 3.89 -5.01 15.38
N ASP A 36 4.28 -5.76 14.36
CA ASP A 36 5.68 -6.05 14.03
C ASP A 36 6.45 -4.82 13.51
N ILE A 37 5.84 -4.01 12.65
CA ILE A 37 6.46 -2.79 12.11
C ILE A 37 6.59 -1.71 13.20
N GLY A 38 5.65 -1.68 14.16
CA GLY A 38 5.59 -0.65 15.20
C GLY A 38 5.14 0.71 14.67
N GLY A 39 4.51 1.52 15.53
CA GLY A 39 4.14 2.91 15.20
C GLY A 39 2.97 3.07 14.21
N ILE A 40 2.28 2.00 13.84
CA ILE A 40 1.04 2.04 13.05
C ILE A 40 -0.13 1.81 14.00
N ASP A 41 -1.05 2.77 14.09
CA ASP A 41 -2.18 2.67 15.01
C ASP A 41 -3.13 1.56 14.55
N SER A 42 -3.69 0.83 15.52
CA SER A 42 -4.66 -0.25 15.30
C SER A 42 -6.06 0.26 14.93
N SER A 43 -6.20 1.57 14.70
CA SER A 43 -7.47 2.20 14.33
C SER A 43 -8.11 1.51 13.11
N GLN A 44 -9.44 1.40 13.14
CA GLN A 44 -10.21 0.56 12.22
C GLN A 44 -9.90 0.86 10.74
N HIS A 45 -9.39 -0.16 10.05
CA HIS A 45 -9.29 -0.14 8.59
C HIS A 45 -10.69 -0.16 7.98
N ASN A 46 -11.10 0.95 7.36
CA ASN A 46 -12.32 1.02 6.57
C ASN A 46 -11.97 0.87 5.08
N PRO A 47 -12.16 -0.31 4.47
CA PRO A 47 -11.80 -0.54 3.07
C PRO A 47 -12.63 0.29 2.07
N HIS A 48 -13.69 0.97 2.52
CA HIS A 48 -14.55 1.83 1.70
C HIS A 48 -14.16 3.31 1.72
N GLY A 49 -12.91 3.65 2.10
CA GLY A 49 -12.31 4.97 1.84
C GLY A 49 -12.68 6.08 2.83
N ALA A 50 -13.70 5.92 3.66
CA ALA A 50 -14.12 6.90 4.66
C ALA A 50 -13.22 6.89 5.94
N GLY A 51 -11.90 6.96 5.76
CA GLY A 51 -10.93 7.05 6.86
C GLY A 51 -9.71 6.13 6.78
N ASN A 52 -9.50 5.40 5.67
CA ASN A 52 -8.29 4.58 5.55
C ASN A 52 -7.07 5.46 5.28
N THR A 53 -6.12 5.47 6.21
CA THR A 53 -4.86 6.23 6.09
C THR A 53 -3.80 5.47 5.29
N TYR A 54 -4.06 4.21 4.91
CA TYR A 54 -3.11 3.36 4.18
C TYR A 54 -1.73 3.31 4.84
N GLU A 55 -1.69 3.32 6.18
CA GLU A 55 -0.43 3.40 6.93
C GLU A 55 0.46 2.18 6.70
N LEU A 56 -0.15 1.01 6.51
CA LEU A 56 0.59 -0.23 6.29
C LEU A 56 1.24 -0.22 4.90
N GLU A 57 0.47 0.11 3.88
CA GLU A 57 0.90 0.22 2.49
C GLU A 57 1.99 1.30 2.35
N ARG A 58 1.83 2.44 3.05
CA ARG A 58 2.85 3.51 3.09
C ARG A 58 4.12 3.08 3.83
N ALA A 59 4.00 2.34 4.93
CA ALA A 59 5.15 1.85 5.68
C ALA A 59 5.94 0.79 4.90
N LEU A 60 5.26 0.01 4.06
CA LEU A 60 5.85 -1.00 3.17
C LEU A 60 6.36 -0.43 1.85
N ASP A 61 6.23 0.88 1.63
CA ASP A 61 6.62 1.56 0.40
C ASP A 61 5.91 1.00 -0.86
N GLU A 62 4.63 0.64 -0.74
CA GLU A 62 3.82 0.20 -1.88
C GLU A 62 3.62 1.32 -2.91
N ASP A 63 3.55 0.92 -4.18
CA ASP A 63 3.47 1.85 -5.31
C ASP A 63 2.05 2.24 -5.69
N LEU A 64 1.07 1.45 -5.26
CA LEU A 64 -0.34 1.63 -5.57
C LEU A 64 -1.18 1.47 -4.30
N LEU A 65 -2.12 2.38 -4.09
CA LEU A 65 -3.13 2.26 -3.04
C LEU A 65 -4.44 1.80 -3.65
N LEU A 66 -4.96 0.67 -3.17
CA LEU A 66 -6.25 0.15 -3.60
C LEU A 66 -7.37 0.77 -2.76
N THR A 67 -8.22 1.57 -3.39
CA THR A 67 -9.42 2.14 -2.76
C THR A 67 -10.67 1.63 -3.47
N SER A 68 -11.74 1.37 -2.72
CA SER A 68 -13.06 1.22 -3.32
C SER A 68 -13.48 2.56 -3.94
N ALA A 69 -13.90 2.56 -5.21
CA ALA A 69 -14.65 3.66 -5.79
C ALA A 69 -16.14 3.31 -5.67
N GLY A 70 -16.90 4.14 -4.95
CA GLY A 70 -18.35 4.03 -4.80
C GLY A 70 -19.01 5.30 -5.29
#